data_AF-A0A653UNT5-F1
#
_entry.id   AF-A0A653UNT5-F1
#
_cell.length_a   1.000
_cell.length_b   1.000
_cell.length_c   1.000
_cell.angle_alpha   90.00
_cell.angle_beta   90.00
_cell.angle_gamma   90.00
#
_symmetry.space_group_name_H-M   'P 1'
#
loop_
_entity.id
_entity.type
_entity.pdbx_description
1 polymer ?
#
loop_
_entity_poly.entity_id
_entity_poly.type
_entity_poly.pdbx_seq_one_letter_code
_entity_poly.pdbx_strand_id
1 'polypeptide(L)'
;MDHHSYTTEEVAKQLKVSKLTVYDLIKKGELPSYRVGRQMRIDAADLEQYIKQMKTGKVQFTPVKKDEISSSNTRIISGQELTLDMLAKHIENRLPNSNILRAYQGSLTSLVKMYQGEGSVVSLHLFDGETGTYNVPYVKRILVGQPYIMMNLLARNVGFYVQKGNPQNIKTWADLAQSSIRFVNREKGSGIRVLVDEQLRIRKLSKEDINGYEWEESNHLGVASQVANGKADVGVGSEKFSQIVNVDFIPIMKEQYDLVLLKNKENDELIEVIKGILQSEEFHNELKAIGGYDISKTGQIIYETN
;
A
#
# COMPACT_ATOMS: atom_id res chain seq x y z
N MET A 1 -7.39 -12.72 -18.70
CA MET A 1 -6.68 -14.01 -18.79
C MET A 1 -6.67 -14.37 -20.26
N ASP A 2 -5.49 -14.50 -20.87
CA ASP A 2 -5.40 -14.87 -22.28
C ASP A 2 -5.78 -16.34 -22.46
N HIS A 3 -6.80 -16.62 -23.27
CA HIS A 3 -7.18 -17.98 -23.64
C HIS A 3 -6.21 -18.53 -24.68
N HIS A 4 -5.25 -19.35 -24.22
CA HIS A 4 -4.27 -19.98 -25.09
C HIS A 4 -4.73 -21.39 -25.49
N SER A 5 -4.84 -21.65 -26.80
CA SER A 5 -5.30 -22.92 -27.36
C SER A 5 -4.42 -23.41 -28.51
N TYR A 6 -4.28 -24.73 -28.62
CA TYR A 6 -3.43 -25.41 -29.58
C TYR A 6 -4.25 -26.07 -30.69
N THR A 7 -3.69 -26.11 -31.90
CA THR A 7 -4.16 -26.95 -32.98
C THR A 7 -3.75 -28.41 -32.75
N THR A 8 -4.45 -29.35 -33.40
CA THR A 8 -4.08 -30.78 -33.37
C THR A 8 -2.65 -31.04 -33.85
N GLU A 9 -2.11 -30.19 -34.72
CA GLU A 9 -0.73 -30.29 -35.21
C GLU A 9 0.30 -29.92 -34.14
N GLU A 10 0.02 -28.85 -33.39
CA GLU A 10 0.88 -28.37 -32.30
C GLU A 10 0.88 -29.37 -31.16
N VAL A 11 -0.30 -29.91 -30.80
CA VAL A 11 -0.42 -30.98 -29.79
C VAL A 11 0.34 -32.23 -30.22
N ALA A 12 0.21 -32.66 -31.48
CA ALA A 12 0.94 -33.82 -32.00
C ALA A 12 2.45 -33.63 -31.90
N LYS A 13 2.95 -32.43 -32.25
CA LYS A 13 4.37 -32.08 -32.13
C LYS A 13 4.84 -32.06 -30.67
N GLN A 14 4.03 -31.51 -29.76
CA GLN A 14 4.35 -31.38 -28.34
C GLN A 14 4.40 -32.74 -27.64
N LEU A 15 3.44 -33.63 -27.93
CA LEU A 15 3.41 -34.99 -27.41
C LEU A 15 4.33 -35.95 -28.17
N LYS A 16 4.94 -35.51 -29.28
CA LYS A 16 5.75 -36.31 -30.20
C LYS A 16 5.02 -37.56 -30.72
N VAL A 17 3.76 -37.40 -31.10
CA VAL A 17 2.89 -38.44 -31.68
C VAL A 17 2.36 -38.03 -33.04
N SER A 18 1.71 -38.95 -33.76
CA SER A 18 1.08 -38.62 -35.04
C SER A 18 -0.19 -37.78 -34.85
N LYS A 19 -0.54 -36.95 -35.85
CA LYS A 19 -1.83 -36.22 -35.84
C LYS A 19 -3.03 -37.16 -35.72
N LEU A 20 -2.94 -38.36 -36.31
CA LEU A 20 -3.98 -39.39 -36.24
C LEU A 20 -4.22 -39.84 -34.78
N THR A 21 -3.15 -40.00 -34.02
CA THR A 21 -3.22 -40.32 -32.58
C THR A 21 -3.96 -39.24 -31.80
N VAL A 22 -3.70 -37.96 -32.09
CA VAL A 22 -4.42 -36.86 -31.44
C VAL A 22 -5.91 -36.86 -31.79
N TYR A 23 -6.27 -37.16 -33.04
CA TYR A 23 -7.68 -37.31 -33.44
C TYR A 23 -8.37 -38.48 -32.74
N ASP A 24 -7.68 -39.61 -32.57
CA ASP A 24 -8.23 -40.77 -31.86
C ASP A 24 -8.48 -40.48 -30.38
N LEU A 25 -7.58 -39.74 -29.71
CA LEU A 25 -7.75 -39.32 -28.31
C LEU A 25 -8.97 -38.40 -28.14
N ILE A 26 -9.15 -37.46 -29.06
CA ILE A 26 -10.33 -36.60 -29.09
C ILE A 26 -11.61 -37.43 -29.31
N LYS A 27 -11.59 -38.35 -30.27
CA LYS A 27 -12.75 -39.19 -30.60
C LYS A 27 -13.16 -40.10 -29.44
N LYS A 28 -12.18 -40.58 -28.66
CA LYS A 28 -12.41 -41.39 -27.45
C LYS A 28 -12.85 -40.55 -26.25
N GLY A 29 -12.87 -39.23 -26.36
CA GLY A 29 -13.22 -38.30 -25.27
C GLY A 29 -12.12 -38.16 -24.22
N GLU A 30 -10.92 -38.67 -24.49
CA GLU A 30 -9.77 -38.59 -23.57
C GLU A 30 -9.08 -37.23 -23.61
N LEU A 31 -9.21 -36.51 -24.73
CA LEU A 31 -8.71 -35.14 -24.88
C LEU A 31 -9.84 -34.21 -25.35
N PRO A 32 -10.37 -33.34 -24.47
CA PRO A 32 -11.38 -32.36 -24.82
C PRO A 32 -10.92 -31.44 -25.95
N SER A 33 -11.85 -31.06 -26.82
CA SER A 33 -11.56 -30.14 -27.92
C SER A 33 -12.82 -29.41 -28.38
N TYR A 34 -12.61 -28.27 -29.03
CA TYR A 34 -13.66 -27.49 -29.66
C TYR A 34 -13.25 -27.12 -31.09
N ARG A 35 -14.23 -26.72 -31.92
CA ARG A 35 -13.97 -26.35 -33.31
C ARG A 35 -13.94 -24.84 -33.48
N VAL A 36 -12.92 -24.38 -34.22
CA VAL A 36 -12.83 -23.00 -34.70
C VAL A 36 -12.66 -23.06 -36.22
N GLY A 37 -13.73 -22.75 -36.95
CA GLY A 37 -13.79 -22.92 -38.40
C GLY A 37 -13.61 -24.39 -38.81
N ARG A 38 -12.64 -24.66 -39.69
CA ARG A 38 -12.30 -26.02 -40.16
C ARG A 38 -11.28 -26.73 -39.29
N GLN A 39 -10.76 -26.07 -38.25
CA GLN A 39 -9.70 -26.61 -37.39
C GLN A 39 -10.23 -26.95 -36.00
N MET A 40 -9.64 -27.99 -35.41
CA MET A 40 -9.89 -28.35 -34.01
C MET A 40 -8.87 -27.67 -33.11
N ARG A 41 -9.36 -27.21 -31.94
CA ARG A 41 -8.60 -26.55 -30.90
C ARG A 41 -8.70 -27.33 -29.61
N ILE A 42 -7.59 -27.37 -28.87
CA ILE A 42 -7.47 -27.96 -27.55
C ILE A 42 -6.98 -26.85 -26.62
N ASP A 43 -7.69 -26.58 -25.53
CA ASP A 43 -7.24 -25.62 -24.53
C ASP A 43 -5.94 -26.12 -23.87
N ALA A 44 -5.05 -25.20 -23.53
CA ALA A 44 -3.77 -25.55 -22.92
C ALA A 44 -3.94 -26.33 -21.60
N ALA A 45 -4.95 -25.96 -20.80
CA ALA A 45 -5.27 -26.62 -19.54
C ALA A 45 -5.70 -28.08 -19.72
N ASP A 46 -6.49 -28.38 -20.75
CA ASP A 46 -6.97 -29.73 -21.03
C ASP A 46 -5.83 -30.65 -21.49
N LEU A 47 -4.91 -30.12 -22.29
CA LEU A 47 -3.72 -30.85 -22.70
C LEU A 47 -2.79 -31.16 -21.51
N GLU A 48 -2.57 -30.19 -20.63
CA GLU A 48 -1.78 -30.40 -19.40
C GLU A 48 -2.41 -31.46 -18.49
N GLN A 49 -3.74 -31.43 -18.34
CA GLN A 49 -4.47 -32.41 -17.55
C GLN A 49 -4.34 -33.83 -18.11
N TYR A 50 -4.47 -33.99 -19.44
CA TYR A 50 -4.26 -35.27 -20.11
C TYR A 50 -2.85 -35.83 -19.86
N ILE A 51 -1.82 -34.99 -20.00
CA ILE A 51 -0.42 -35.38 -19.72
C ILE A 51 -0.25 -35.81 -18.25
N LYS A 52 -0.90 -35.11 -17.32
CA LYS A 52 -0.82 -35.42 -15.88
C LYS A 52 -1.45 -36.77 -15.55
N GLN A 53 -2.54 -37.16 -16.22
CA GLN A 53 -3.21 -38.45 -16.03
C GLN A 53 -2.39 -39.62 -16.59
N MET A 54 -1.68 -39.41 -17.71
CA MET A 54 -0.88 -40.45 -18.37
C MET A 54 0.52 -40.67 -17.77
N LYS A 55 0.93 -39.87 -16.78
CA LYS A 55 2.19 -40.07 -16.05
C LYS A 55 2.11 -41.31 -15.15
N THR A 56 2.48 -42.48 -15.67
CA THR A 56 2.68 -43.70 -14.87
C THR A 56 4.10 -43.76 -14.34
N GLY A 57 4.26 -43.31 -13.11
CA GLY A 57 5.50 -43.35 -12.35
C GLY A 57 5.32 -42.47 -11.12
N LYS A 58 5.48 -43.02 -9.92
CA LYS A 58 5.65 -42.20 -8.71
C LYS A 58 7.01 -41.51 -8.83
N VAL A 59 7.07 -40.43 -9.61
CA VAL A 59 8.03 -39.38 -9.30
C VAL A 59 7.55 -38.86 -7.97
N GLN A 60 8.17 -39.34 -6.88
CA GLN A 60 8.27 -38.53 -5.68
C GLN A 60 9.02 -37.26 -6.10
N PHE A 61 8.27 -36.34 -6.69
CA PHE A 61 8.28 -35.03 -6.10
C PHE A 61 7.92 -35.33 -4.66
N THR A 62 8.93 -35.35 -3.77
CA THR A 62 8.73 -34.54 -2.59
C THR A 62 8.19 -33.24 -3.20
N PRO A 63 6.91 -32.89 -2.96
CA PRO A 63 6.69 -31.47 -2.88
C PRO A 63 7.83 -31.06 -1.94
N VAL A 64 8.69 -30.11 -2.34
CA VAL A 64 9.03 -29.11 -1.33
C VAL A 64 7.67 -28.85 -0.75
N LYS A 65 7.44 -29.33 0.49
CA LYS A 65 6.19 -29.06 1.16
C LYS A 65 6.06 -27.59 0.80
N LYS A 66 5.03 -27.24 0.05
CA LYS A 66 4.32 -26.07 0.49
C LYS A 66 3.94 -26.54 1.89
N ASP A 67 4.85 -26.30 2.83
CA ASP A 67 4.53 -25.41 3.90
C ASP A 67 3.65 -24.40 3.14
N GLU A 68 2.35 -24.64 3.20
CA GLU A 68 1.57 -23.80 4.07
C GLU A 68 2.56 -23.20 5.09
N ILE A 69 3.37 -22.22 4.63
CA ILE A 69 3.74 -21.06 5.40
C ILE A 69 2.37 -20.73 5.89
N SER A 70 2.09 -21.16 7.11
CA SER A 70 0.74 -21.15 7.63
C SER A 70 0.32 -19.72 7.39
N SER A 71 -0.63 -19.50 6.48
CA SER A 71 -1.08 -18.15 6.15
C SER A 71 -1.52 -17.44 7.43
N SER A 72 -1.81 -18.21 8.49
CA SER A 72 -2.04 -17.79 9.86
C SER A 72 -0.95 -16.92 10.52
N ASN A 73 0.32 -16.97 10.07
CA ASN A 73 1.42 -16.27 10.75
C ASN A 73 2.02 -15.12 9.93
N THR A 74 1.48 -14.85 8.74
CA THR A 74 1.94 -13.69 7.95
C THR A 74 1.25 -12.43 8.47
N ARG A 75 2.04 -11.45 8.88
CA ARG A 75 1.55 -10.14 9.30
C ARG A 75 1.98 -9.10 8.28
N ILE A 76 1.03 -8.32 7.80
CA ILE A 76 1.32 -7.26 6.83
C ILE A 76 1.24 -5.92 7.55
N ILE A 77 2.35 -5.19 7.55
CA ILE A 77 2.42 -3.81 8.01
C ILE A 77 2.32 -2.92 6.78
N SER A 78 1.28 -2.09 6.71
CA SER A 78 1.03 -1.22 5.56
C SER A 78 1.18 0.25 5.92
N GLY A 79 1.89 0.98 5.04
CA GLY A 79 2.15 2.41 5.18
C GLY A 79 3.47 2.80 4.54
N GLN A 80 3.71 4.10 4.39
CA GLN A 80 4.85 4.65 3.65
C GLN A 80 5.93 5.27 4.53
N GLU A 81 5.75 5.31 5.86
CA GLU A 81 6.75 5.89 6.75
C GLU A 81 7.92 4.95 6.99
N LEU A 82 9.15 5.48 6.94
CA LEU A 82 10.38 4.72 7.18
C LEU A 82 10.40 4.05 8.57
N THR A 83 9.80 4.68 9.57
CA THR A 83 9.74 4.15 10.95
C THR A 83 8.99 2.83 11.04
N LEU A 84 8.16 2.48 10.04
CA LEU A 84 7.48 1.19 9.98
C LEU A 84 8.42 0.04 9.62
N ASP A 85 9.51 0.31 8.90
CA ASP A 85 10.53 -0.71 8.61
C ASP A 85 11.32 -1.06 9.89
N MET A 86 11.57 -0.05 10.74
CA MET A 86 12.14 -0.27 12.06
C MET A 86 11.19 -1.04 12.97
N LEU A 87 9.91 -0.64 13.01
CA LEU A 87 8.89 -1.35 13.76
C LEU A 87 8.79 -2.82 13.32
N ALA A 88 8.82 -3.09 12.01
CA ALA A 88 8.81 -4.44 11.46
C ALA A 88 9.97 -5.29 12.02
N LYS A 89 11.20 -4.74 12.00
CA LYS A 89 12.38 -5.41 12.56
C LYS A 89 12.25 -5.70 14.06
N HIS A 90 11.71 -4.75 14.83
CA HIS A 90 11.45 -4.96 16.26
C HIS A 90 10.39 -6.05 16.51
N ILE A 91 9.37 -6.12 15.67
CA ILE A 91 8.35 -7.18 15.73
C ILE A 91 8.97 -8.54 15.39
N GLU A 92 9.75 -8.65 14.32
CA GLU A 92 10.43 -9.90 13.93
C GLU A 92 11.29 -10.47 15.05
N ASN A 93 12.02 -9.61 15.77
CA ASN A 93 12.85 -10.01 16.91
C ASN A 93 12.04 -10.54 18.11
N ARG A 94 10.83 -9.99 18.33
CA ARG A 94 9.96 -10.38 19.46
C ARG A 94 9.00 -11.51 19.09
N LEU A 95 8.75 -11.72 17.80
CA LEU A 95 7.88 -12.75 17.24
C LEU A 95 8.63 -13.57 16.15
N PRO A 96 9.61 -14.40 16.53
CA PRO A 96 10.52 -15.07 15.58
C PRO A 96 9.83 -16.08 14.64
N ASN A 97 8.60 -16.50 14.95
CA ASN A 97 7.80 -17.41 14.11
C ASN A 97 6.75 -16.69 13.25
N SER A 98 6.79 -15.35 13.21
CA SER A 98 5.89 -14.54 12.39
C SER A 98 6.60 -14.04 11.14
N ASN A 99 5.89 -14.10 10.00
CA ASN A 99 6.40 -13.60 8.73
C ASN A 99 5.92 -12.15 8.56
N ILE A 100 6.80 -11.18 8.81
CA ILE A 100 6.45 -9.77 8.73
C ILE A 100 6.70 -9.27 7.30
N LEU A 101 5.66 -8.75 6.65
CA LEU A 101 5.72 -8.19 5.31
C LEU A 101 5.40 -6.69 5.33
N ARG A 102 6.08 -5.94 4.47
CA ARG A 102 5.83 -4.50 4.26
C ARG A 102 5.02 -4.25 3.00
N ALA A 103 3.96 -3.47 3.13
CA ALA A 103 3.16 -2.98 2.01
C ALA A 103 3.21 -1.44 1.95
N TYR A 104 3.92 -0.90 0.97
CA TYR A 104 4.10 0.54 0.77
C TYR A 104 2.88 1.16 0.06
N GLN A 105 1.80 1.40 0.80
CA GLN A 105 0.54 1.94 0.28
C GLN A 105 0.08 3.15 1.10
N GLY A 106 -0.72 4.02 0.48
CA GLY A 106 -1.29 5.20 1.12
C GLY A 106 -2.36 4.86 2.17
N SER A 107 -2.52 5.73 3.16
CA SER A 107 -3.34 5.48 4.35
C SER A 107 -4.78 5.07 4.07
N LEU A 108 -5.49 5.73 3.14
CA LEU A 108 -6.88 5.39 2.85
C LEU A 108 -6.98 4.02 2.16
N THR A 109 -6.10 3.76 1.20
CA THR A 109 -6.01 2.46 0.51
C THR A 109 -5.74 1.34 1.50
N SER A 110 -4.79 1.53 2.42
CA SER A 110 -4.46 0.55 3.46
C SER A 110 -5.61 0.31 4.43
N LEU A 111 -6.34 1.36 4.81
CA LEU A 111 -7.50 1.23 5.71
C LEU A 111 -8.66 0.45 5.06
N VAL A 112 -8.92 0.70 3.77
CA VAL A 112 -9.92 -0.06 3.01
C VAL A 112 -9.54 -1.53 2.89
N LYS A 113 -8.25 -1.82 2.65
CA LYS A 113 -7.74 -3.21 2.64
C LYS A 113 -7.89 -3.90 3.98
N MET A 114 -7.60 -3.21 5.08
CA MET A 114 -7.83 -3.75 6.43
C MET A 114 -9.29 -4.11 6.65
N TYR A 115 -10.24 -3.28 6.19
CA TYR A 115 -11.66 -3.61 6.23
C TYR A 115 -12.00 -4.88 5.42
N GLN A 116 -11.29 -5.12 4.31
CA GLN A 116 -11.43 -6.32 3.47
C GLN A 116 -10.73 -7.56 4.07
N GLY A 117 -10.11 -7.45 5.25
CA GLY A 117 -9.36 -8.54 5.88
C GLY A 117 -7.92 -8.65 5.39
N GLU A 118 -7.43 -7.67 4.63
CA GLU A 118 -6.03 -7.59 4.17
C GLU A 118 -5.25 -6.61 5.05
N GLY A 119 -4.18 -7.07 5.72
CA GLY A 119 -3.35 -6.20 6.54
C GLY A 119 -3.53 -6.42 8.03
N SER A 120 -2.43 -6.46 8.77
CA SER A 120 -2.42 -6.67 10.22
C SER A 120 -2.22 -5.36 10.97
N VAL A 121 -1.36 -4.50 10.44
CA VAL A 121 -1.04 -3.18 10.99
C VAL A 121 -1.16 -2.17 9.87
N VAL A 122 -1.97 -1.13 10.05
CA VAL A 122 -2.09 -0.05 9.08
C VAL A 122 -1.69 1.25 9.74
N SER A 123 -0.86 2.04 9.08
CA SER A 123 -0.54 3.38 9.54
C SER A 123 -1.33 4.46 8.81
N LEU A 124 -1.80 5.46 9.56
CA LEU A 124 -2.70 6.50 9.09
C LEU A 124 -2.22 7.89 9.45
N HIS A 125 -2.51 8.82 8.54
CA HIS A 125 -2.41 10.27 8.74
C HIS A 125 -3.51 10.98 7.92
N LEU A 126 -4.74 10.49 8.05
CA LEU A 126 -5.92 10.99 7.34
C LEU A 126 -6.52 12.17 8.09
N PHE A 127 -6.41 13.39 7.54
CA PHE A 127 -7.03 14.58 8.12
C PHE A 127 -8.52 14.62 7.79
N ASP A 128 -9.35 14.84 8.81
CA ASP A 128 -10.79 15.07 8.64
C ASP A 128 -11.11 16.56 8.74
N GLY A 129 -11.68 17.12 7.66
CA GLY A 129 -11.98 18.54 7.59
C GLY A 129 -13.24 18.97 8.35
N GLU A 130 -14.08 18.04 8.79
CA GLU A 130 -15.28 18.35 9.57
C GLU A 130 -14.94 18.48 11.06
N THR A 131 -14.12 17.57 11.58
CA THR A 131 -13.74 17.56 13.01
C THR A 131 -12.43 18.31 13.27
N GLY A 132 -11.61 18.54 12.24
CA GLY A 132 -10.28 19.13 12.37
C GLY A 132 -9.26 18.19 13.03
N THR A 133 -9.56 16.89 13.11
CA THR A 133 -8.70 15.88 13.75
C THR A 133 -8.19 14.85 12.75
N TYR A 134 -7.13 14.15 13.11
CA TYR A 134 -6.61 13.04 12.32
C TYR A 134 -7.22 11.69 12.70
N ASN A 135 -7.28 10.80 11.71
CA ASN A 135 -7.43 9.35 11.77
C ASN A 135 -8.75 8.82 12.35
N VAL A 136 -9.11 9.17 13.59
CA VAL A 136 -10.26 8.60 14.31
C VAL A 136 -11.57 8.69 13.52
N PRO A 137 -11.94 9.82 12.87
CA PRO A 137 -13.16 9.90 12.08
C PRO A 137 -13.19 8.92 10.90
N TYR A 138 -12.07 8.78 10.18
CA TYR A 138 -11.95 7.85 9.05
C TYR A 138 -12.05 6.40 9.49
N VAL A 139 -11.33 6.02 10.56
CA VAL A 139 -11.36 4.66 11.07
C VAL A 139 -12.76 4.29 11.56
N LYS A 140 -13.45 5.18 12.27
CA LYS A 140 -14.83 4.98 12.71
C LYS A 140 -15.81 4.76 11.55
N ARG A 141 -15.65 5.50 10.44
CA ARG A 141 -16.53 5.39 9.27
C ARG A 141 -16.25 4.14 8.42
N ILE A 142 -15.00 3.67 8.39
CA ILE A 142 -14.60 2.52 7.54
C ILE A 142 -14.67 1.19 8.30
N LEU A 143 -14.13 1.10 9.51
CA LEU A 143 -14.10 -0.13 10.31
C LEU A 143 -15.39 -0.33 11.13
N VAL A 144 -16.54 0.06 10.59
CA VAL A 144 -17.83 -0.07 11.28
C VAL A 144 -18.09 -1.54 11.60
N GLY A 145 -18.41 -1.81 12.87
CA GLY A 145 -18.69 -3.17 13.35
C GLY A 145 -17.47 -4.06 13.57
N GLN A 146 -16.26 -3.55 13.39
CA GLN A 146 -15.02 -4.27 13.70
C GLN A 146 -14.37 -3.64 14.94
N PRO A 147 -14.00 -4.43 15.96
CA PRO A 147 -13.26 -3.90 17.09
C PRO A 147 -11.80 -3.63 16.69
N TYR A 148 -11.24 -2.50 17.13
CA TYR A 148 -9.89 -2.06 16.80
C TYR A 148 -9.26 -1.22 17.90
N ILE A 149 -7.93 -1.12 17.84
CA ILE A 149 -7.11 -0.26 18.68
C ILE A 149 -6.29 0.67 17.80
N MET A 150 -6.16 1.93 18.21
CA MET A 150 -5.32 2.94 17.59
C MET A 150 -4.26 3.43 18.56
N MET A 151 -3.01 3.45 18.13
CA MET A 151 -1.88 3.90 18.94
C MET A 151 -1.09 4.96 18.19
N ASN A 152 -0.64 5.99 18.89
CA ASN A 152 0.21 6.99 18.28
C ASN A 152 1.61 6.42 18.00
N LEU A 153 2.09 6.62 16.77
CA LEU A 153 3.46 6.29 16.40
C LEU A 153 4.35 7.53 16.56
N LEU A 154 3.95 8.65 15.95
CA LEU A 154 4.67 9.91 15.99
C LEU A 154 3.78 11.05 15.49
N ALA A 155 4.26 12.28 15.63
CA ALA A 155 3.74 13.43 14.92
C ALA A 155 4.86 14.15 14.17
N ARG A 156 4.52 14.86 13.09
CA ARG A 156 5.50 15.58 12.27
C ARG A 156 4.89 16.82 11.63
N ASN A 157 5.72 17.73 11.14
CA ASN A 157 5.22 18.87 10.39
C ASN A 157 4.94 18.48 8.93
N VAL A 158 3.78 18.91 8.44
CA VAL A 158 3.40 18.84 7.02
C VAL A 158 3.23 20.25 6.49
N GLY A 159 3.62 20.48 5.25
CA GLY A 159 3.72 21.81 4.69
C GLY A 159 3.93 21.83 3.19
N PHE A 160 4.05 23.04 2.66
CA PHE A 160 4.39 23.26 1.25
C PHE A 160 5.88 23.08 1.04
N TYR A 161 6.24 22.34 0.00
CA TYR A 161 7.53 22.46 -0.65
C TYR A 161 7.42 23.58 -1.69
N VAL A 162 8.34 24.53 -1.64
CA VAL A 162 8.45 25.60 -2.63
C VAL A 162 9.90 25.71 -3.10
N GLN A 163 10.11 26.23 -4.30
CA GLN A 163 11.46 26.51 -4.79
C GLN A 163 12.21 27.45 -3.82
N LYS A 164 13.54 27.37 -3.82
CA LYS A 164 14.41 28.20 -2.97
C LYS A 164 14.09 29.68 -3.13
N GLY A 165 13.92 30.38 -2.01
CA GLY A 165 13.54 31.78 -1.96
C GLY A 165 12.05 32.05 -2.21
N ASN A 166 11.24 31.01 -2.45
CA ASN A 166 9.80 31.09 -2.71
C ASN A 166 9.44 32.17 -3.76
N PRO A 167 9.90 32.04 -5.03
CA PRO A 167 9.77 33.08 -6.04
C PRO A 167 8.31 33.44 -6.37
N GLN A 168 7.38 32.49 -6.16
CA GLN A 168 5.93 32.69 -6.36
C GLN A 168 5.24 33.23 -5.09
N ASN A 169 5.98 33.48 -4.00
CA ASN A 169 5.49 34.00 -2.72
C ASN A 169 4.29 33.21 -2.14
N ILE A 170 4.30 31.89 -2.32
CA ILE A 170 3.25 30.97 -1.86
C ILE A 170 3.28 30.87 -0.35
N LYS A 171 2.15 31.04 0.34
CA LYS A 171 2.07 30.96 1.81
C LYS A 171 0.85 30.18 2.29
N THR A 172 -0.20 30.15 1.49
CA THR A 172 -1.52 29.64 1.88
C THR A 172 -2.11 28.76 0.78
N TRP A 173 -3.11 27.97 1.13
CA TRP A 173 -3.88 27.18 0.18
C TRP A 173 -4.58 28.03 -0.90
N ALA A 174 -4.94 29.28 -0.58
CA ALA A 174 -5.59 30.18 -1.54
C ALA A 174 -4.64 30.62 -2.66
N ASP A 175 -3.33 30.64 -2.41
CA ASP A 175 -2.34 31.00 -3.43
C ASP A 175 -2.32 29.97 -4.57
N LEU A 176 -2.67 28.70 -4.29
CA LEU A 176 -2.69 27.63 -5.30
C LEU A 176 -3.71 27.84 -6.41
N ALA A 177 -4.72 28.68 -6.21
CA ALA A 177 -5.74 29.00 -7.21
C ALA A 177 -5.27 30.05 -8.24
N GLN A 178 -4.04 30.55 -8.11
CA GLN A 178 -3.44 31.42 -9.12
C GLN A 178 -3.05 30.57 -10.34
N SER A 179 -3.59 30.89 -11.51
CA SER A 179 -3.42 30.09 -12.74
C SER A 179 -1.96 29.88 -13.17
N SER A 180 -1.04 30.74 -12.74
CA SER A 180 0.39 30.63 -13.04
C SER A 180 1.13 29.62 -12.17
N ILE A 181 0.57 29.19 -11.04
CA ILE A 181 1.24 28.32 -10.07
C ILE A 181 1.02 26.86 -10.46
N ARG A 182 2.11 26.14 -10.74
CA ARG A 182 2.08 24.72 -11.05
C ARG A 182 2.17 23.90 -9.78
N PHE A 183 1.12 23.17 -9.47
CA PHE A 183 1.04 22.28 -8.33
C PHE A 183 1.39 20.84 -8.73
N VAL A 184 2.00 20.09 -7.81
CA VAL A 184 2.17 18.63 -7.93
C VAL A 184 1.66 17.94 -6.67
N ASN A 185 0.86 16.91 -6.88
CA ASN A 185 0.09 16.22 -5.86
C ASN A 185 0.72 14.87 -5.49
N ARG A 186 0.23 14.29 -4.39
CA ARG A 186 0.45 12.88 -4.06
C ARG A 186 -0.64 12.01 -4.69
N GLU A 187 -0.32 10.73 -4.82
CA GLU A 187 -1.23 9.72 -5.37
C GLU A 187 -2.57 9.68 -4.61
N LYS A 188 -3.64 9.36 -5.35
CA LYS A 188 -4.97 9.09 -4.76
C LYS A 188 -4.88 8.00 -3.69
N GLY A 189 -5.51 8.25 -2.54
CA GLY A 189 -5.48 7.36 -1.37
C GLY A 189 -4.35 7.62 -0.36
N SER A 190 -3.39 8.49 -0.69
CA SER A 190 -2.41 8.98 0.30
C SER A 190 -3.05 9.96 1.29
N GLY A 191 -2.53 10.04 2.52
CA GLY A 191 -3.06 10.99 3.51
C GLY A 191 -2.79 12.45 3.14
N ILE A 192 -1.72 12.73 2.41
CA ILE A 192 -1.48 14.07 1.84
C ILE A 192 -2.54 14.42 0.80
N ARG A 193 -2.92 13.51 -0.09
CA ARG A 193 -4.00 13.78 -1.06
C ARG A 193 -5.32 14.07 -0.34
N VAL A 194 -5.63 13.32 0.71
CA VAL A 194 -6.80 13.58 1.56
C VAL A 194 -6.70 14.96 2.23
N LEU A 195 -5.54 15.31 2.79
CA LEU A 195 -5.30 16.62 3.38
C LEU A 195 -5.52 17.75 2.38
N VAL A 196 -4.93 17.65 1.18
CA VAL A 196 -5.12 18.65 0.11
C VAL A 196 -6.60 18.81 -0.19
N ASP A 197 -7.30 17.71 -0.48
CA ASP A 197 -8.72 17.74 -0.87
C ASP A 197 -9.61 18.35 0.23
N GLU A 198 -9.35 18.04 1.49
CA GLU A 198 -10.06 18.64 2.62
C GLU A 198 -9.77 20.13 2.75
N GLN A 199 -8.51 20.56 2.61
CA GLN A 199 -8.14 21.97 2.74
C GLN A 199 -8.73 22.83 1.61
N LEU A 200 -8.85 22.27 0.40
CA LEU A 200 -9.55 22.90 -0.72
C LEU A 200 -11.05 22.99 -0.46
N ARG A 201 -11.68 21.88 -0.01
CA ARG A 201 -13.11 21.83 0.31
C ARG A 201 -13.50 22.85 1.39
N ILE A 202 -12.76 22.90 2.49
CA ILE A 202 -12.98 23.83 3.61
C ILE A 202 -12.93 25.29 3.13
N ARG A 203 -12.07 25.59 2.16
CA ARG A 203 -11.89 26.94 1.60
C ARG A 203 -12.73 27.21 0.36
N LYS A 204 -13.55 26.25 -0.08
CA LYS A 204 -14.38 26.33 -1.30
C LYS A 204 -13.55 26.64 -2.55
N LEU A 205 -12.34 26.08 -2.63
CA LEU A 205 -11.48 26.15 -3.81
C LEU A 205 -11.79 24.98 -4.74
N SER A 206 -11.96 25.25 -6.04
CA SER A 206 -12.18 24.20 -7.03
C SER A 206 -10.87 23.52 -7.40
N LYS A 207 -10.92 22.21 -7.65
CA LYS A 207 -9.74 21.44 -8.10
C LYS A 207 -9.32 21.88 -9.51
N GLU A 208 -10.30 22.31 -10.30
CA GLU A 208 -10.19 22.83 -11.65
C GLU A 208 -9.45 24.18 -11.71
N ASP A 209 -9.44 24.94 -10.61
CA ASP A 209 -8.73 26.21 -10.50
C ASP A 209 -7.23 26.02 -10.19
N ILE A 210 -6.80 24.79 -9.90
CA ILE A 210 -5.43 24.45 -9.53
C ILE A 210 -4.72 23.83 -10.72
N ASN A 211 -3.81 24.60 -11.31
CA ASN A 211 -2.99 24.14 -12.40
C ASN A 211 -2.06 23.00 -11.94
N GLY A 212 -2.15 21.84 -12.60
CA GLY A 212 -1.38 20.65 -12.23
C GLY A 212 -1.99 19.79 -11.12
N TYR A 213 -3.24 20.02 -10.71
CA TYR A 213 -3.89 19.25 -9.64
C TYR A 213 -3.87 17.71 -9.85
N GLU A 214 -3.97 17.25 -11.10
CA GLU A 214 -3.91 15.82 -11.47
C GLU A 214 -2.48 15.31 -11.72
N TRP A 215 -1.44 16.15 -11.59
CA TRP A 215 -0.05 15.69 -11.65
C TRP A 215 0.29 15.02 -10.34
N GLU A 216 0.54 13.71 -10.38
CA GLU A 216 0.71 12.89 -9.18
C GLU A 216 2.11 12.29 -9.10
N GLU A 217 2.62 12.22 -7.88
CA GLU A 217 3.84 11.52 -7.50
C GLU A 217 3.54 10.48 -6.43
N SER A 218 4.19 9.33 -6.48
CA SER A 218 3.86 8.17 -5.65
C SER A 218 4.45 8.21 -4.23
N ASN A 219 5.28 9.20 -3.91
CA ASN A 219 5.90 9.37 -2.61
C ASN A 219 6.31 10.84 -2.35
N HIS A 220 6.63 11.16 -1.09
CA HIS A 220 7.01 12.52 -0.70
C HIS A 220 8.27 13.04 -1.41
N LEU A 221 9.24 12.17 -1.67
CA LEU A 221 10.49 12.52 -2.35
C LEU A 221 10.23 12.88 -3.82
N GLY A 222 9.30 12.21 -4.49
CA GLY A 222 8.88 12.51 -5.85
C GLY A 222 8.32 13.93 -5.96
N VAL A 223 7.33 14.26 -5.10
CA VAL A 223 6.75 15.62 -5.03
C VAL A 223 7.84 16.66 -4.80
N ALA A 224 8.68 16.47 -3.78
CA ALA A 224 9.71 17.43 -3.42
C ALA A 224 10.74 17.59 -4.57
N SER A 225 11.09 16.51 -5.26
CA SER A 225 11.98 16.54 -6.43
C SER A 225 11.38 17.27 -7.63
N GLN A 226 10.07 17.17 -7.88
CA GLN A 226 9.42 17.92 -8.96
C GLN A 226 9.50 19.44 -8.72
N VAL A 227 9.35 19.87 -7.46
CA VAL A 227 9.53 21.27 -7.06
C VAL A 227 11.00 21.68 -7.16
N ALA A 228 11.93 20.87 -6.64
CA ALA A 228 13.37 21.15 -6.69
C ALA A 228 13.88 21.34 -8.12
N ASN A 229 13.36 20.55 -9.08
CA ASN A 229 13.75 20.61 -10.48
C ASN A 229 12.99 21.67 -11.30
N GLY A 230 12.15 22.50 -10.66
CA GLY A 230 11.37 23.54 -11.33
C GLY A 230 10.28 23.02 -12.28
N LYS A 231 9.94 21.73 -12.19
CA LYS A 231 8.83 21.12 -12.96
C LYS A 231 7.47 21.46 -12.36
N ALA A 232 7.44 21.68 -11.05
CA ALA A 232 6.34 22.29 -10.31
C ALA A 232 6.85 23.47 -9.48
N ASP A 233 5.94 24.36 -9.09
CA ASP A 233 6.23 25.49 -8.22
C ASP A 233 5.96 25.16 -6.75
N VAL A 234 5.03 24.23 -6.50
CA VAL A 234 4.63 23.81 -5.16
C VAL A 234 4.10 22.39 -5.10
N GLY A 235 4.33 21.72 -3.98
CA GLY A 235 3.68 20.46 -3.60
C GLY A 235 3.57 20.35 -2.09
N VAL A 236 2.95 19.29 -1.57
CA VAL A 236 2.73 19.10 -0.13
C VAL A 236 3.42 17.84 0.37
N GLY A 237 4.04 17.91 1.55
CA GLY A 237 4.61 16.73 2.20
C GLY A 237 5.22 17.02 3.56
N SER A 238 5.92 16.03 4.12
CA SER A 238 6.55 16.14 5.43
C SER A 238 7.87 16.92 5.39
N GLU A 239 8.09 17.76 6.39
CA GLU A 239 9.26 18.64 6.50
C GLU A 239 10.61 17.95 6.21
N LYS A 240 10.79 16.72 6.69
CA LYS A 240 12.05 15.96 6.57
C LYS A 240 12.59 15.84 5.14
N PHE A 241 11.72 15.67 4.14
CA PHE A 241 12.18 15.53 2.75
C PHE A 241 12.64 16.87 2.14
N SER A 242 12.22 18.01 2.70
CA SER A 242 12.67 19.32 2.20
C SER A 242 14.17 19.52 2.36
N GLN A 243 14.73 18.98 3.46
CA GLN A 243 16.15 19.01 3.78
C GLN A 243 16.98 18.15 2.82
N ILE A 244 16.40 17.08 2.28
CA ILE A 244 17.09 16.13 1.39
C ILE A 244 17.21 16.71 -0.03
N VAL A 245 16.15 17.30 -0.57
CA VAL A 245 16.09 17.78 -1.96
C VAL A 245 16.40 19.27 -2.13
N ASN A 246 16.83 19.95 -1.07
CA ASN A 246 17.19 21.37 -1.07
C ASN A 246 16.08 22.28 -1.64
N VAL A 247 14.85 22.11 -1.12
CA VAL A 247 13.72 23.04 -1.33
C VAL A 247 13.48 23.86 -0.07
N ASP A 248 12.70 24.94 -0.16
CA ASP A 248 12.21 25.62 1.04
C ASP A 248 10.89 25.00 1.50
N PHE A 249 10.66 25.04 2.80
CA PHE A 249 9.52 24.41 3.44
C PHE A 249 8.71 25.43 4.22
N ILE A 250 7.40 25.43 3.99
CA ILE A 250 6.46 26.30 4.70
C ILE A 250 5.53 25.41 5.51
N PRO A 251 5.69 25.35 6.85
CA PRO A 251 4.86 24.49 7.69
C PRO A 251 3.41 24.98 7.68
N ILE A 252 2.48 24.04 7.51
CA ILE A 252 1.03 24.32 7.49
C ILE A 252 0.38 23.80 8.76
N MET A 253 0.74 22.58 9.18
CA MET A 253 0.15 21.95 10.35
C MET A 253 1.01 20.81 10.87
N LYS A 254 0.62 20.31 12.05
CA LYS A 254 1.20 19.11 12.66
C LYS A 254 0.34 17.91 12.31
N GLU A 255 0.92 16.98 11.56
CA GLU A 255 0.33 15.72 11.15
C GLU A 255 0.48 14.67 12.26
N GLN A 256 -0.61 13.99 12.60
CA GLN A 256 -0.60 12.85 13.52
C GLN A 256 -0.48 11.55 12.71
N TYR A 257 0.45 10.70 13.12
CA TYR A 257 0.72 9.43 12.48
C TYR A 257 0.44 8.30 13.47
N ASP A 258 -0.63 7.56 13.24
CA ASP A 258 -1.13 6.53 14.16
C ASP A 258 -1.13 5.15 13.50
N LEU A 259 -0.98 4.10 14.31
CA LEU A 259 -1.18 2.71 13.91
C LEU A 259 -2.58 2.26 14.27
N VAL A 260 -3.18 1.45 13.40
CA VAL A 260 -4.47 0.79 13.60
C VAL A 260 -4.27 -0.71 13.51
N LEU A 261 -4.87 -1.44 14.45
CA LEU A 261 -4.93 -2.90 14.46
C LEU A 261 -6.35 -3.35 14.80
N LEU A 262 -6.84 -4.41 14.15
CA LEU A 262 -8.08 -5.06 14.53
C LEU A 262 -7.88 -5.86 15.82
N LYS A 263 -8.83 -5.76 16.76
CA LYS A 263 -8.86 -6.51 18.02
C LYS A 263 -9.54 -7.87 17.80
N ASN A 264 -8.75 -8.85 17.38
CA ASN A 264 -9.19 -10.22 17.20
C ASN A 264 -8.13 -11.18 17.74
N LYS A 265 -8.52 -12.45 17.94
CA LYS A 265 -7.63 -13.48 18.51
C LYS A 265 -6.31 -13.64 17.76
N GLU A 266 -6.32 -13.37 16.46
CA GLU A 266 -5.11 -13.46 15.63
C GLU A 266 -4.13 -12.33 15.95
N ASN A 267 -4.62 -11.14 16.31
CA ASN A 267 -3.79 -9.95 16.55
C ASN A 267 -3.48 -9.69 18.02
N ASP A 268 -4.07 -10.41 18.99
CA ASP A 268 -3.88 -10.15 20.43
C ASP A 268 -2.40 -10.10 20.82
N GLU A 269 -1.60 -11.09 20.39
CA GLU A 269 -0.16 -11.11 20.66
C GLU A 269 0.58 -9.96 19.96
N LEU A 270 0.21 -9.66 18.71
CA LEU A 270 0.82 -8.58 17.92
C LEU A 270 0.56 -7.20 18.54
N ILE A 271 -0.65 -6.98 19.07
CA ILE A 271 -1.03 -5.74 19.76
C ILE A 271 -0.14 -5.52 20.98
N GLU A 272 0.04 -6.54 21.83
CA GLU A 272 0.86 -6.42 23.03
C GLU A 272 2.35 -6.23 22.70
N VAL A 273 2.85 -6.94 21.67
CA VAL A 273 4.21 -6.74 21.18
C VAL A 273 4.42 -5.31 20.69
N ILE A 274 3.51 -4.77 19.88
CA ILE A 274 3.61 -3.39 19.37
C ILE A 274 3.52 -2.38 20.51
N LYS A 275 2.59 -2.54 21.46
CA LYS A 275 2.53 -1.69 22.66
C LYS A 275 3.88 -1.67 23.38
N GLY A 276 4.46 -2.84 23.64
CA GLY A 276 5.75 -2.96 24.31
C GLY A 276 6.92 -2.41 23.49
N ILE A 277 6.87 -2.42 22.15
CA ILE A 277 7.89 -1.80 21.30
C ILE A 277 7.76 -0.28 21.38
N LEU A 278 6.56 0.25 21.14
CA LEU A 278 6.29 1.70 21.12
C LEU A 278 6.54 2.36 22.47
N GLN A 279 6.55 1.62 23.58
CA GLN A 279 6.86 2.12 24.92
C GLN A 279 8.32 1.89 25.35
N SER A 280 9.12 1.20 24.54
CA SER A 280 10.51 0.88 24.88
C SER A 280 11.47 2.05 24.66
N GLU A 281 12.43 2.21 25.56
CA GLU A 281 13.47 3.25 25.43
C GLU A 281 14.31 3.07 24.17
N GLU A 282 14.60 1.83 23.78
CA GLU A 282 15.33 1.50 22.56
C GLU A 282 14.66 2.10 21.33
N PHE A 283 13.37 1.81 21.12
CA PHE A 283 12.62 2.34 19.98
C PHE A 283 12.50 3.88 20.04
N HIS A 284 12.29 4.45 21.22
CA HIS A 284 12.26 5.91 21.40
C HIS A 284 13.59 6.56 21.04
N ASN A 285 14.71 5.96 21.41
CA ASN A 285 16.05 6.47 21.08
C ASN A 285 16.33 6.40 19.58
N GLU A 286 15.91 5.32 18.91
CA GLU A 286 16.02 5.23 17.45
C GLU A 286 15.17 6.31 16.75
N LEU A 287 13.92 6.54 17.19
CA LEU A 287 13.09 7.61 16.64
C LEU A 287 13.70 9.01 16.86
N LYS A 288 14.29 9.27 18.03
CA LYS A 288 15.01 10.54 18.30
C LYS A 288 16.21 10.72 17.38
N ALA A 289 16.96 9.65 17.11
CA ALA A 289 18.14 9.69 16.25
C ALA A 289 17.78 10.04 14.79
N ILE A 290 16.59 9.68 14.32
CA ILE A 290 16.10 10.08 13.00
C ILE A 290 15.83 11.59 12.93
N GLY A 291 15.35 12.18 14.02
CA GLY A 291 15.01 13.60 14.11
C GLY A 291 13.76 13.99 13.29
N GLY A 292 13.26 15.21 13.53
CA GLY A 292 12.12 15.78 12.80
C GLY A 292 10.75 15.23 13.20
N TYR A 293 10.67 14.44 14.27
CA TYR A 293 9.43 13.90 14.83
C TYR A 293 9.19 14.40 16.25
N ASP A 294 7.92 14.60 16.59
CA ASP A 294 7.45 14.67 17.97
C ASP A 294 6.97 13.29 18.39
N ILE A 295 7.62 12.73 19.42
CA ILE A 295 7.36 11.40 19.96
C ILE A 295 6.77 11.44 21.38
N SER A 296 6.35 12.61 21.86
CA SER A 296 5.80 12.80 23.22
C SER A 296 4.58 11.93 23.53
N LYS A 297 3.89 11.44 22.48
CA LYS A 297 2.72 10.56 22.58
C LYS A 297 2.97 9.15 22.04
N THR A 298 4.17 8.83 21.57
CA THR A 298 4.46 7.51 20.99
C THR A 298 4.11 6.39 21.98
N GLY A 299 3.32 5.42 21.52
CA GLY A 299 2.84 4.30 22.33
C GLY A 299 1.60 4.58 23.17
N GLN A 300 1.05 5.80 23.15
CA GLN A 300 -0.25 6.09 23.76
C GLN A 300 -1.39 5.56 22.89
N ILE A 301 -2.41 4.98 23.55
CA ILE A 301 -3.66 4.60 22.89
C ILE A 301 -4.47 5.87 22.62
N ILE A 302 -4.70 6.16 21.34
CA ILE A 302 -5.47 7.34 20.90
C ILE A 302 -6.97 7.04 20.88
N TYR A 303 -7.32 5.81 20.54
CA TYR A 303 -8.69 5.35 20.51
C TYR A 303 -8.73 3.84 20.60
N GLU A 304 -9.72 3.29 21.29
CA GLU A 304 -9.95 1.87 21.38
C GLU A 304 -11.46 1.60 21.41
N THR A 305 -11.91 0.61 20.65
CA THR A 305 -13.29 0.12 20.78
C THR A 305 -13.40 -0.85 21.96
N ASN A 306 -14.51 -0.77 22.68
CA ASN A 306 -14.88 -1.73 23.72
C ASN A 306 -14.96 -3.15 23.16
#